data_AF-A0A0K6G577-F1
#
_entry.id   AF-A0A0K6G577-F1
#
_cell.length_a   1.000
_cell.length_b   1.000
_cell.length_c   1.000
_cell.angle_alpha   90.00
_cell.angle_beta   90.00
_cell.angle_gamma   90.00
#
_symmetry.space_group_name_H-M   'P 1'
#
loop_
_entity.id
_entity.type
_entity.pdbx_description
1 polymer ?
#
loop_
_entity_poly.entity_id
_entity_poly.type
_entity_poly.pdbx_seq_one_letter_code
_entity_poly.pdbx_strand_id
1 'polypeptide(L)'
;MVGPISSLNSSLDSFTLSDAPTVVDLGDGDIELKVNNTIFKTHKHLLNDFGRLREVIKGMERYGEAPCISIYRDEHGVEDFKNMFQVLYASLIKGPFEFEAPVLVSSLRIATAYDYPKLREFSIDRLESAKLSAVQRIKLSGEFGLSSWDESAFRELASREEPLSKDEAREIGVDRFEEIVRAREEMQRRKGAVEEKVRRDEEERKRREEEERVKREEEEKKKREEEEKVKKEAEEKAKKQAEEKAK
;
A
#
# COMPACT_ATOMS: atom_id res chain seq x y z
N MET A 1 27.23 40.32 -51.52
CA MET A 1 27.64 41.51 -50.75
C MET A 1 26.75 41.62 -49.54
N VAL A 2 27.37 41.75 -48.38
CA VAL A 2 26.76 41.72 -47.05
C VAL A 2 26.54 43.16 -46.58
N GLY A 3 25.41 43.39 -45.90
CA GLY A 3 25.20 44.45 -44.92
C GLY A 3 23.81 45.08 -44.99
N PRO A 4 23.32 45.69 -43.89
CA PRO A 4 23.37 45.32 -42.47
C PRO A 4 21.92 45.16 -41.90
N ILE A 5 21.68 44.70 -40.67
CA ILE A 5 21.45 45.59 -39.52
C ILE A 5 21.61 44.77 -38.23
N SER A 6 22.51 45.30 -37.42
CA SER A 6 22.70 45.12 -35.99
C SER A 6 21.45 45.30 -35.14
N SER A 7 21.21 44.36 -34.22
CA SER A 7 21.05 44.61 -32.78
C SER A 7 20.35 43.41 -32.14
N LEU A 8 20.97 42.79 -31.14
CA LEU A 8 20.32 42.37 -29.90
C LEU A 8 21.38 41.83 -28.94
N ASN A 9 21.69 42.68 -27.96
CA ASN A 9 22.05 42.41 -26.57
C ASN A 9 23.00 41.24 -26.29
N SER A 10 24.28 41.58 -26.12
CA SER A 10 25.15 40.87 -25.19
C SER A 10 24.87 41.34 -23.75
N SER A 11 24.02 40.62 -23.05
CA SER A 11 24.03 40.61 -21.58
C SER A 11 24.43 39.21 -21.17
N LEU A 12 25.75 39.01 -21.07
CA LEU A 12 26.29 37.81 -20.43
C LEU A 12 25.86 37.81 -18.97
N ASP A 13 25.46 36.61 -18.55
CA ASP A 13 24.96 36.22 -17.25
C ASP A 13 25.75 36.79 -16.08
N SER A 14 25.05 37.62 -15.31
CA SER A 14 25.41 38.00 -13.95
C SER A 14 24.36 37.43 -13.00
N PHE A 15 24.45 36.15 -12.66
CA PHE A 15 23.72 35.57 -11.54
C PHE A 15 24.53 34.47 -10.85
N THR A 16 25.66 34.85 -10.25
CA THR A 16 26.12 34.18 -9.02
C THR A 16 25.63 35.00 -7.84
N LEU A 17 24.33 34.91 -7.53
CA LEU A 17 23.86 35.25 -6.20
C LEU A 17 24.41 34.16 -5.27
N SER A 18 25.58 34.43 -4.69
CA SER A 18 26.06 33.70 -3.52
C SER A 18 25.13 34.09 -2.37
N ASP A 19 23.94 33.50 -2.35
CA ASP A 19 22.98 33.69 -1.27
C ASP A 19 23.64 33.25 0.04
N ALA A 20 23.57 34.10 1.07
CA ALA A 20 24.20 33.81 2.35
C ALA A 20 23.67 32.46 2.89
N PRO A 21 24.55 31.62 3.49
CA PRO A 21 24.11 30.33 3.98
C PRO A 21 23.06 30.52 5.08
N THR A 22 21.97 29.75 5.02
CA THR A 22 20.95 29.75 6.07
C THR A 22 21.51 29.05 7.30
N VAL A 23 21.48 29.71 8.47
CA VAL A 23 21.99 29.12 9.72
C VAL A 23 20.82 28.70 10.61
N VAL A 24 20.80 27.42 10.99
CA VAL A 24 19.87 26.84 11.96
C VAL A 24 20.65 26.52 13.22
N ASP A 25 20.37 27.25 14.30
CA ASP A 25 21.01 27.04 15.59
C ASP A 25 20.13 26.16 16.48
N LEU A 26 20.63 24.96 16.83
CA LEU A 26 19.93 23.99 17.67
C LEU A 26 20.41 24.05 19.14
N GLY A 27 21.04 25.18 19.53
CA GLY A 27 21.51 25.48 20.88
C GLY A 27 22.93 24.95 21.14
N ASP A 28 23.81 25.80 21.70
CA ASP A 28 25.20 25.54 22.16
C ASP A 28 25.98 24.44 21.41
N GLY A 29 25.83 24.40 20.08
CA GLY A 29 26.38 23.34 19.26
C GLY A 29 27.91 23.36 19.22
N ASP A 30 28.52 22.19 19.38
CA ASP A 30 29.98 21.97 19.33
C ASP A 30 30.47 21.44 17.96
N ILE A 31 29.54 21.35 16.99
CA ILE A 31 29.82 20.98 15.60
C ILE A 31 28.84 21.64 14.62
N GLU A 32 29.35 22.00 13.45
CA GLU A 32 28.55 22.51 12.33
C GLU A 32 28.33 21.41 11.29
N LEU A 33 27.10 21.23 10.85
CA LEU A 33 26.72 20.35 9.75
C LEU A 33 26.13 21.18 8.62
N LYS A 34 26.90 21.39 7.57
CA LYS A 34 26.48 22.07 6.35
C LYS A 34 25.82 21.08 5.40
N VAL A 35 24.53 21.27 5.11
CA VAL A 35 23.76 20.54 4.11
C VAL A 35 23.37 21.51 3.01
N ASN A 36 23.91 21.33 1.80
CA ASN A 36 23.73 22.26 0.68
C ASN A 36 24.14 23.71 1.10
N ASN A 37 23.20 24.67 1.08
CA ASN A 37 23.43 26.06 1.53
C ASN A 37 22.93 26.33 2.96
N THR A 38 22.64 25.30 3.75
CA THR A 38 22.13 25.42 5.12
C THR A 38 23.14 24.86 6.11
N ILE A 39 23.41 25.58 7.20
CA ILE A 39 24.32 25.18 8.26
C ILE A 39 23.50 24.89 9.51
N PHE A 40 23.57 23.66 10.01
CA PHE A 40 23.00 23.24 11.28
C PHE A 40 24.09 23.28 12.36
N LYS A 41 23.95 24.14 13.37
CA LYS A 41 24.78 24.07 14.57
C LYS A 41 24.15 23.07 15.53
N THR A 42 24.87 22.00 15.83
CA THR A 42 24.36 20.85 16.59
C THR A 42 25.44 20.26 17.49
N HIS A 43 25.14 19.11 18.11
CA HIS A 43 26.02 18.46 19.06
C HIS A 43 26.66 17.19 18.49
N LYS A 44 27.97 17.02 18.69
CA LYS A 44 28.76 15.85 18.28
C LYS A 44 28.17 14.54 18.77
N HIS A 45 27.65 14.51 20.00
CA HIS A 45 27.08 13.28 20.56
C HIS A 45 25.88 12.77 19.76
N LEU A 46 25.05 13.65 19.18
CA LEU A 46 23.93 13.26 18.32
C LEU A 46 24.40 12.73 16.97
N LEU A 47 25.42 13.36 16.39
CA LEU A 47 25.98 12.92 15.11
C LEU A 47 26.79 11.64 15.22
N ASN A 48 27.38 11.38 16.39
CA ASN A 48 28.14 10.17 16.66
C ASN A 48 27.29 8.90 16.65
N ASP A 49 25.98 8.97 16.81
CA ASP A 49 25.14 7.78 16.69
C ASP A 49 25.01 7.29 15.24
N PHE A 50 25.21 8.18 14.26
CA PHE A 50 25.25 7.84 12.84
C PHE A 50 26.60 7.24 12.48
N GLY A 51 26.63 5.98 12.08
CA GLY A 51 27.85 5.25 11.69
C GLY A 51 28.71 6.02 10.70
N ARG A 52 28.11 6.55 9.62
CA ARG A 52 28.86 7.27 8.58
C ARG A 52 29.37 8.64 9.05
N LEU A 53 28.56 9.39 9.79
CA LEU A 53 28.98 10.72 10.28
C LEU A 53 30.05 10.60 11.37
N ARG A 54 29.94 9.59 12.23
CA ARG A 54 30.96 9.26 13.24
C ARG A 54 32.34 9.05 12.62
N GLU A 55 32.43 8.33 11.50
CA GLU A 55 33.71 8.13 10.81
C GLU A 55 34.27 9.42 10.20
N VAL A 56 33.40 10.30 9.70
CA VAL A 56 33.81 11.64 9.22
C VAL A 56 34.36 12.49 10.37
N ILE A 57 33.67 12.53 11.52
CA ILE A 57 34.10 13.25 12.72
C ILE A 57 35.46 12.73 13.20
N LYS A 58 35.63 11.41 13.31
CA LYS A 58 36.91 10.79 13.67
C LYS A 58 38.03 11.15 12.70
N GLY A 59 37.72 11.31 11.41
CA GLY A 59 38.67 11.75 10.40
C GLY A 59 39.16 13.17 10.69
N MET A 60 38.24 14.12 10.87
CA MET A 60 38.54 15.53 11.16
C MET A 60 39.39 15.70 12.42
N GLU A 61 39.06 14.96 13.49
CA GLU A 61 39.77 15.03 14.76
C GLU A 61 41.23 14.56 14.65
N ARG A 62 41.53 13.62 13.74
CA ARG A 62 42.92 13.18 13.48
C ARG A 62 43.75 14.23 12.78
N TYR A 63 43.13 15.06 11.93
CA TYR A 63 43.82 16.07 11.13
C TYR A 63 43.76 17.48 11.76
N GLY A 64 43.10 17.63 12.91
CA GLY A 64 42.96 18.92 13.59
C GLY A 64 42.10 19.92 12.82
N GLU A 65 41.17 19.43 11.99
CA GLU A 65 40.28 20.28 11.21
C GLU A 65 39.19 20.90 12.08
N ALA A 66 38.65 22.03 11.62
CA ALA A 66 37.49 22.66 12.27
C ALA A 66 36.29 21.69 12.26
N PRO A 67 35.45 21.70 13.31
CA PRO A 67 34.31 20.78 13.44
C PRO A 67 33.17 21.20 12.49
N CYS A 68 33.37 21.04 11.19
CA CYS A 68 32.41 21.38 10.15
C CYS A 68 32.30 20.24 9.12
N ILE A 69 31.15 19.58 9.07
CA ILE A 69 30.85 18.53 8.10
C ILE A 69 30.07 19.13 6.94
N SER A 70 30.50 18.89 5.70
CA SER A 70 29.77 19.32 4.50
C SER A 70 29.15 18.14 3.76
N ILE A 71 27.85 18.24 3.48
CA ILE A 71 27.03 17.22 2.84
C ILE A 71 26.23 17.87 1.71
N TYR A 72 26.20 17.21 0.55
CA TYR A 72 25.36 17.60 -0.58
C TYR A 72 24.25 16.57 -0.79
N ARG A 73 23.01 17.04 -0.94
CA ARG A 73 21.80 16.23 -1.13
C ARG A 73 20.87 16.88 -2.15
N ASP A 74 19.87 16.13 -2.57
CA ASP A 74 18.76 16.62 -3.40
C ASP A 74 17.99 17.78 -2.75
N GLU A 75 16.96 18.25 -3.45
CA GLU A 75 16.10 19.37 -3.03
C GLU A 75 15.41 19.15 -1.68
N HIS A 76 15.25 17.91 -1.23
CA HIS A 76 14.60 17.57 0.03
C HIS A 76 15.59 17.37 1.18
N GLY A 77 16.88 17.26 0.89
CA GLY A 77 17.89 16.94 1.90
C GLY A 77 17.94 17.89 3.09
N VAL A 78 17.78 19.19 2.87
CA VAL A 78 17.79 20.17 3.98
C VAL A 78 16.60 19.95 4.92
N GLU A 79 15.40 19.76 4.35
CA GLU A 79 14.19 19.52 5.15
C GLU A 79 14.26 18.16 5.85
N ASP A 80 14.87 17.16 5.22
CA ASP A 80 15.06 15.85 5.83
C ASP A 80 15.93 15.92 7.09
N PHE A 81 17.05 16.65 7.02
CA PHE A 81 17.92 16.87 8.17
C PHE A 81 17.22 17.68 9.27
N LYS A 82 16.46 18.71 8.91
CA LYS A 82 15.69 19.51 9.86
C LYS A 82 14.64 18.67 10.61
N ASN A 83 13.87 17.86 9.89
CA ASN A 83 12.87 16.96 10.47
C ASN A 83 13.53 15.87 11.34
N MET A 84 14.66 15.33 10.90
CA MET A 84 15.45 14.39 11.69
C MET A 84 15.92 15.01 13.01
N PHE A 85 16.45 16.24 12.99
CA PHE A 85 16.86 16.94 14.21
C PHE A 85 15.67 17.23 15.13
N GLN A 86 14.50 17.57 14.57
CA GLN A 86 13.28 17.71 15.37
C GLN A 86 13.00 16.44 16.19
N VAL A 87 13.14 15.25 15.59
CA VAL A 87 12.96 13.97 16.30
C VAL A 87 14.04 13.74 17.36
N LEU A 88 15.31 13.96 17.02
CA LEU A 88 16.43 13.72 17.94
C LEU A 88 16.37 14.63 19.17
N TYR A 89 16.11 15.92 18.98
CA TYR A 89 16.08 16.89 20.07
C TYR A 89 14.82 16.77 20.92
N ALA A 90 13.66 16.45 20.33
CA ALA A 90 12.45 16.17 21.10
C ALA A 90 12.66 14.96 22.03
N SER A 91 13.36 13.93 21.55
CA SER A 91 13.67 12.71 22.33
C SER A 91 14.56 12.96 23.56
N LEU A 92 15.19 14.14 23.69
CA LEU A 92 16.00 14.51 24.87
C LEU A 92 15.14 14.92 26.08
N ILE A 93 13.89 15.34 25.86
CA ILE A 93 12.96 15.72 26.92
C ILE A 93 12.07 14.49 27.23
N LYS A 94 11.76 14.19 28.50
CA LYS A 94 10.88 13.04 28.82
C LYS A 94 9.42 13.40 28.58
N GLY A 95 8.81 12.87 27.53
CA GLY A 95 7.38 13.02 27.25
C GLY A 95 6.88 12.06 26.17
N PRO A 96 5.56 11.91 25.99
CA PRO A 96 5.01 11.28 24.80
C PRO A 96 5.19 12.26 23.63
N PHE A 97 6.00 11.87 22.64
CA PHE A 97 6.12 12.60 21.38
C PHE A 97 5.43 11.83 20.27
N GLU A 98 4.57 12.53 19.56
CA GLU A 98 4.00 12.09 18.31
C GLU A 98 4.56 12.96 17.20
N PHE A 99 4.93 12.34 16.09
CA PHE A 99 5.46 13.03 14.91
C PHE A 99 4.59 12.69 13.72
N GLU A 100 4.42 13.67 12.85
CA GLU A 100 3.72 13.46 11.58
C GLU A 100 4.50 12.51 10.68
N ALA A 101 3.80 11.80 9.80
CA ALA A 101 4.43 10.85 8.87
C ALA A 101 5.57 11.46 8.04
N PRO A 102 5.47 12.70 7.48
CA PRO A 102 6.58 13.30 6.73
C PRO A 102 7.87 13.47 7.56
N VAL A 103 7.73 13.82 8.84
CA VAL A 103 8.87 13.99 9.77
C VAL A 103 9.54 12.64 10.04
N LEU A 104 8.74 11.59 10.23
CA LEU A 104 9.24 10.24 10.45
C LEU A 104 9.87 9.64 9.19
N VAL A 105 9.30 9.88 8.01
CA VAL A 105 9.88 9.46 6.72
C VAL A 105 11.22 10.15 6.47
N SER A 106 11.31 11.44 6.76
CA SER A 106 12.56 12.22 6.71
C SER A 106 13.63 11.61 7.63
N SER A 107 13.24 11.32 8.88
CA SER A 107 14.10 10.70 9.89
C SER A 107 14.57 9.31 9.46
N LEU A 108 13.66 8.48 8.92
CA LEU A 108 13.97 7.16 8.37
C LEU A 108 14.96 7.26 7.21
N ARG A 109 14.81 8.24 6.31
CA ARG A 109 15.71 8.44 5.19
C ARG A 109 17.12 8.80 5.63
N ILE A 110 17.26 9.75 6.55
CA ILE A 110 18.57 10.12 7.10
C ILE A 110 19.18 8.98 7.91
N ALA A 111 18.40 8.29 8.76
CA ALA A 111 18.86 7.14 9.51
C ALA A 111 19.39 6.01 8.62
N THR A 112 18.71 5.76 7.50
CA THR A 112 19.11 4.74 6.53
C THR A 112 20.36 5.15 5.75
N ALA A 113 20.41 6.40 5.28
CA ALA A 113 21.52 6.91 4.47
C ALA A 113 22.84 7.01 5.26
N TYR A 114 22.77 7.37 6.54
CA TYR A 114 23.94 7.64 7.39
C TYR A 114 24.19 6.58 8.46
N ASP A 115 23.49 5.45 8.38
CA ASP A 115 23.66 4.27 9.24
C ASP A 115 23.42 4.56 10.73
N TYR A 116 22.16 4.87 11.06
CA TYR A 116 21.68 4.97 12.45
C TYR A 116 20.56 3.95 12.70
N PRO A 117 20.89 2.71 13.12
CA PRO A 117 19.92 1.63 13.31
C PRO A 117 18.78 1.95 14.29
N LYS A 118 19.07 2.54 15.46
CA LYS A 118 18.03 2.82 16.47
C LYS A 118 17.01 3.86 15.99
N LEU A 119 17.47 4.91 15.31
CA LEU A 119 16.57 5.91 14.75
C LEU A 119 15.74 5.33 13.59
N ARG A 120 16.33 4.43 12.79
CA ARG A 120 15.64 3.71 11.73
C ARG A 120 14.51 2.83 12.31
N GLU A 121 14.81 2.01 13.31
CA GLU A 121 13.84 1.18 14.03
C GLU A 121 12.72 2.04 14.63
N PHE A 122 13.08 3.09 15.39
CA PHE A 122 12.12 4.04 15.95
C PHE A 122 11.18 4.64 14.89
N SER A 123 11.72 5.04 13.75
CA SER A 123 10.92 5.66 12.68
C SER A 123 9.98 4.65 12.02
N ILE A 124 10.44 3.41 11.82
CA ILE A 124 9.61 2.31 11.30
C ILE A 124 8.47 2.02 12.25
N ASP A 125 8.73 1.79 13.54
CA ASP A 125 7.70 1.46 14.54
C ASP A 125 6.61 2.52 14.63
N ARG A 126 7.01 3.80 14.58
CA ARG A 126 6.09 4.93 14.61
C ARG A 126 5.27 5.05 13.34
N LEU A 127 5.87 4.76 12.18
CA LEU A 127 5.17 4.74 10.90
C LEU A 127 4.26 3.50 10.75
N GLU A 128 4.58 2.36 11.34
CA GLU A 128 3.67 1.19 11.41
C GLU A 128 2.42 1.51 12.22
N SER A 129 2.61 2.25 13.31
CA SER A 129 1.52 2.74 14.15
C SER A 129 0.73 3.87 13.47
N ALA A 130 1.29 4.50 12.44
CA ALA A 130 0.61 5.50 11.64
C ALA A 130 -0.35 4.83 10.65
N LYS A 131 -1.52 5.43 10.43
CA LYS A 131 -2.53 4.94 9.48
C LYS A 131 -2.14 5.27 8.02
N LEU A 132 -1.03 4.71 7.55
CA LEU A 132 -0.55 4.89 6.18
C LEU A 132 -1.40 4.12 5.17
N SER A 133 -1.65 4.72 4.01
CA SER A 133 -2.33 4.03 2.92
C SER A 133 -1.46 2.90 2.37
N ALA A 134 -2.07 1.90 1.72
CA ALA A 134 -1.31 0.83 1.05
C ALA A 134 -0.34 1.38 -0.01
N VAL A 135 -0.72 2.44 -0.71
CA VAL A 135 0.11 3.12 -1.72
C VAL A 135 1.36 3.73 -1.09
N GLN A 136 1.20 4.44 0.03
CA GLN A 136 2.33 4.98 0.79
C GLN A 136 3.23 3.86 1.32
N ARG A 137 2.65 2.77 1.82
CA ARG A 137 3.43 1.61 2.31
C ARG A 137 4.26 0.95 1.22
N ILE A 138 3.75 0.83 -0.01
CA ILE A 138 4.50 0.33 -1.17
C ILE A 138 5.63 1.28 -1.56
N LYS A 139 5.38 2.58 -1.54
CA LYS A 139 6.42 3.57 -1.86
C LYS A 139 7.56 3.52 -0.85
N LEU A 140 7.22 3.53 0.44
CA LEU A 140 8.19 3.47 1.53
C LEU A 140 8.91 2.12 1.59
N SER A 141 8.23 1.01 1.26
CA SER A 141 8.87 -0.29 1.20
C SER A 141 9.90 -0.38 0.09
N GLY A 142 9.63 0.17 -1.08
CA GLY A 142 10.59 0.27 -2.17
C GLY A 142 11.79 1.16 -1.82
N GLU A 143 11.54 2.31 -1.18
CA GLU A 143 12.60 3.26 -0.80
C GLU A 143 13.51 2.70 0.31
N PHE A 144 12.95 1.98 1.28
CA PHE A 144 13.67 1.56 2.49
C PHE A 144 13.87 0.06 2.63
N GLY A 145 13.44 -0.76 1.67
CA GLY A 145 13.56 -2.22 1.71
C GLY A 145 12.67 -2.90 2.77
N LEU A 146 11.43 -2.43 2.95
CA LEU A 146 10.49 -2.94 3.97
C LEU A 146 9.56 -4.02 3.38
N SER A 147 10.08 -5.23 3.18
CA SER A 147 9.37 -6.31 2.47
C SER A 147 8.00 -6.67 3.08
N SER A 148 7.87 -6.67 4.41
CA SER A 148 6.59 -6.98 5.08
C SER A 148 5.50 -5.95 4.77
N TRP A 149 5.88 -4.68 4.63
CA TRP A 149 4.94 -3.61 4.27
C TRP A 149 4.51 -3.74 2.82
N ASP A 150 5.45 -4.05 1.94
CA ASP A 150 5.21 -4.26 0.52
C ASP A 150 4.19 -5.39 0.29
N GLU A 151 4.42 -6.57 0.88
CA GLU A 151 3.53 -7.72 0.73
C GLU A 151 2.12 -7.46 1.26
N SER A 152 2.03 -6.80 2.43
CA SER A 152 0.76 -6.46 3.07
C SER A 152 -0.04 -5.49 2.22
N ALA A 153 0.61 -4.39 1.78
CA ALA A 153 -0.02 -3.36 0.98
C ALA A 153 -0.36 -3.83 -0.44
N PHE A 154 0.49 -4.66 -1.05
CA PHE A 154 0.21 -5.26 -2.36
C PHE A 154 -1.06 -6.11 -2.31
N ARG A 155 -1.19 -6.98 -1.30
CA ARG A 155 -2.38 -7.82 -1.12
C ARG A 155 -3.64 -6.97 -0.93
N GLU A 156 -3.55 -5.89 -0.17
CA GLU A 156 -4.64 -4.96 0.05
C GLU A 156 -5.10 -4.29 -1.26
N LEU A 157 -4.18 -3.74 -2.05
CA LEU A 157 -4.50 -3.11 -3.34
C LEU A 157 -5.01 -4.10 -4.39
N ALA A 158 -4.49 -5.33 -4.39
CA ALA A 158 -4.93 -6.37 -5.31
C ALA A 158 -6.35 -6.88 -4.97
N SER A 159 -6.77 -6.81 -3.71
CA SER A 159 -8.05 -7.35 -3.24
C SER A 159 -9.17 -6.32 -3.06
N ARG A 160 -8.85 -5.02 -2.94
CA ARG A 160 -9.86 -3.96 -2.75
C ARG A 160 -10.84 -3.87 -3.93
N GLU A 161 -12.05 -3.38 -3.70
CA GLU A 161 -13.06 -3.23 -4.76
C GLU A 161 -12.82 -1.99 -5.63
N GLU A 162 -12.22 -0.93 -5.06
CA GLU A 162 -11.95 0.32 -5.76
C GLU A 162 -10.77 0.18 -6.73
N PRO A 163 -10.89 0.68 -7.97
CA PRO A 163 -9.78 0.67 -8.92
C PRO A 163 -8.63 1.54 -8.44
N LEU A 164 -7.42 1.32 -8.98
CA LEU A 164 -6.30 2.24 -8.76
C LEU A 164 -6.53 3.55 -9.51
N SER A 165 -6.40 4.65 -8.79
CA SER A 165 -6.47 5.99 -9.36
C SER A 165 -5.17 6.37 -10.07
N LYS A 166 -5.24 7.42 -10.90
CA LYS A 166 -4.06 7.93 -11.62
C LYS A 166 -2.99 8.45 -10.68
N ASP A 167 -3.36 9.02 -9.54
CA ASP A 167 -2.42 9.58 -8.57
C ASP A 167 -1.69 8.48 -7.82
N GLU A 168 -2.41 7.42 -7.43
CA GLU A 168 -1.80 6.23 -6.82
C GLU A 168 -0.83 5.55 -7.78
N ALA A 169 -1.18 5.43 -9.07
CA ALA A 169 -0.31 4.87 -10.10
C ALA A 169 0.99 5.67 -10.28
N ARG A 170 0.91 7.01 -10.20
CA ARG A 170 2.10 7.88 -10.23
C ARG A 170 2.96 7.68 -8.99
N GLU A 171 2.36 7.46 -7.83
CA GLU A 171 3.08 7.36 -6.56
C GLU A 171 3.84 6.02 -6.41
N ILE A 172 3.23 4.89 -6.80
CA ILE A 172 3.88 3.56 -6.71
C ILE A 172 4.79 3.24 -7.89
N GLY A 173 4.65 3.94 -9.01
CA GLY A 173 5.40 3.69 -10.24
C GLY A 173 4.78 2.61 -11.13
N VAL A 174 5.18 2.62 -12.41
CA VAL A 174 4.55 1.83 -13.47
C VAL A 174 4.72 0.33 -13.25
N ASP A 175 5.93 -0.11 -12.89
CA ASP A 175 6.23 -1.54 -12.72
C ASP A 175 5.35 -2.16 -11.63
N ARG A 176 5.33 -1.53 -10.45
CA ARG A 176 4.54 -2.02 -9.32
C ARG A 176 3.04 -1.91 -9.57
N PHE A 177 2.61 -0.84 -10.25
CA PHE A 177 1.23 -0.68 -10.69
C PHE A 177 0.79 -1.84 -11.61
N GLU A 178 1.59 -2.18 -12.62
CA GLU A 178 1.29 -3.27 -13.55
C GLU A 178 1.13 -4.61 -12.82
N GLU A 179 2.03 -4.92 -11.90
CA GLU A 179 1.98 -6.13 -11.09
C GLU A 179 0.69 -6.22 -10.26
N ILE A 180 0.28 -5.12 -9.63
CA ILE A 180 -0.96 -5.04 -8.84
C ILE A 180 -2.18 -5.23 -9.74
N VAL A 181 -2.22 -4.56 -10.89
CA VAL A 181 -3.33 -4.67 -11.84
C VAL A 181 -3.44 -6.09 -12.38
N ARG A 182 -2.33 -6.71 -12.76
CA ARG A 182 -2.30 -8.09 -13.24
C ARG A 182 -2.82 -9.07 -12.18
N ALA A 183 -2.34 -8.93 -10.93
CA ALA A 183 -2.80 -9.76 -9.82
C ALA A 183 -4.30 -9.59 -9.57
N ARG A 184 -4.79 -8.35 -9.67
CA ARG A 184 -6.20 -8.03 -9.50
C ARG A 184 -7.08 -8.63 -10.60
N GLU A 185 -6.69 -8.49 -11.87
CA GLU A 185 -7.40 -9.10 -13.00
C GLU A 185 -7.49 -10.62 -12.86
N GLU A 186 -6.42 -11.24 -12.39
CA GLU A 186 -6.42 -12.68 -12.12
C GLU A 186 -7.38 -13.07 -11.00
N MET A 187 -7.38 -12.33 -9.89
CA MET A 187 -8.31 -12.55 -8.78
C MET A 187 -9.76 -12.37 -9.23
N GLN A 188 -10.07 -11.32 -9.98
CA GLN A 188 -11.42 -11.03 -10.48
C GLN A 188 -11.90 -12.11 -11.45
N ARG A 189 -11.05 -12.55 -12.38
CA ARG A 189 -11.35 -13.65 -13.30
C ARG A 189 -11.65 -14.94 -12.56
N ARG A 190 -10.85 -15.26 -11.54
CA ARG A 190 -11.06 -16.46 -10.71
C ARG A 190 -12.36 -16.36 -9.92
N LYS A 191 -12.66 -15.19 -9.33
CA LYS A 191 -13.90 -14.94 -8.59
C LYS A 191 -15.12 -15.12 -9.50
N GLY A 192 -15.12 -14.53 -10.69
CA GLY A 192 -16.20 -14.68 -11.66
C GLY A 192 -16.43 -16.13 -12.10
N ALA A 193 -15.35 -16.90 -12.34
CA ALA A 193 -15.46 -18.32 -12.69
C ALA A 193 -16.05 -19.16 -11.53
N VAL A 194 -15.71 -18.84 -10.29
CA VAL A 194 -16.29 -19.50 -9.10
C VAL A 194 -17.76 -19.15 -8.96
N GLU A 195 -18.12 -17.87 -9.09
CA GLU A 195 -19.51 -17.40 -9.02
C GLU A 195 -20.39 -18.02 -10.12
N GLU A 196 -19.88 -18.11 -11.35
CA GLU A 196 -20.58 -18.77 -12.46
C GLU A 196 -20.81 -20.25 -12.18
N LYS A 197 -19.79 -20.95 -11.66
CA LYS A 197 -19.89 -22.37 -11.29
C LYS A 197 -20.94 -22.58 -10.20
N VAL A 198 -20.93 -21.77 -9.15
CA VAL A 198 -21.92 -21.83 -8.06
C VAL A 198 -23.34 -21.64 -8.59
N ARG A 199 -23.55 -20.64 -9.47
CA ARG A 199 -24.85 -20.41 -10.10
C ARG A 199 -25.31 -21.62 -10.92
N ARG A 200 -24.43 -22.21 -11.73
CA ARG A 200 -24.75 -23.39 -12.54
C ARG A 200 -25.12 -24.58 -11.66
N ASP A 201 -24.34 -24.85 -10.61
CA ASP A 201 -24.59 -25.95 -9.68
C ASP A 201 -25.94 -25.76 -8.96
N GLU A 202 -26.29 -24.53 -8.60
CA GLU A 202 -27.59 -24.21 -7.98
C GLU A 202 -28.76 -24.38 -8.96
N GLU A 203 -28.62 -23.93 -10.21
CA GLU A 203 -29.63 -24.12 -11.26
C GLU A 203 -29.85 -25.60 -11.58
N GLU A 204 -28.78 -26.38 -11.67
CA GLU A 204 -28.87 -27.82 -11.92
C GLU A 204 -29.55 -28.54 -10.75
N ARG A 205 -29.25 -28.16 -9.50
CA ARG A 205 -29.93 -28.69 -8.32
C ARG A 205 -31.42 -28.42 -8.36
N LYS A 206 -31.84 -27.17 -8.66
CA LYS A 206 -33.26 -26.81 -8.77
C LYS A 206 -33.99 -27.59 -9.86
N ARG A 207 -33.35 -27.79 -11.03
CA ARG A 207 -33.92 -28.62 -12.11
C ARG A 207 -34.12 -30.06 -11.68
N ARG A 208 -33.12 -30.68 -11.03
CA ARG A 208 -33.23 -32.06 -10.53
C ARG A 208 -34.33 -32.20 -9.48
N GLU A 209 -34.44 -31.25 -8.56
CA GLU A 209 -35.50 -31.23 -7.54
C GLU A 209 -36.90 -31.09 -8.17
N GLU A 210 -37.05 -30.24 -9.18
CA GLU A 210 -38.32 -30.07 -9.91
C GLU A 210 -38.68 -31.31 -10.74
N GLU A 211 -37.72 -31.89 -11.46
CA GLU A 211 -37.91 -33.15 -12.19
C GLU A 211 -38.32 -34.30 -11.28
N GLU A 212 -37.71 -34.41 -10.09
CA GLU A 212 -38.11 -35.41 -9.08
C GLU A 212 -39.51 -35.15 -8.56
N ARG A 213 -39.89 -33.89 -8.30
CA ARG A 213 -41.24 -33.54 -7.84
C ARG A 213 -42.30 -33.91 -8.88
N VAL A 214 -42.06 -33.57 -10.15
CA VAL A 214 -42.97 -33.91 -11.26
C VAL A 214 -43.11 -35.43 -11.40
N LYS A 215 -42.00 -36.19 -11.34
CA LYS A 215 -42.04 -37.66 -11.39
C LYS A 215 -42.88 -38.26 -10.25
N ARG A 216 -42.71 -37.77 -9.02
CA ARG A 216 -43.50 -38.23 -7.86
C ARG A 216 -44.99 -37.91 -8.02
N GLU A 217 -45.33 -36.73 -8.51
CA GLU A 217 -46.72 -36.34 -8.77
C GLU A 217 -47.36 -37.20 -9.88
N GLU A 218 -46.63 -37.50 -10.95
CA GLU A 218 -47.10 -38.40 -12.01
C GLU A 218 -47.30 -39.84 -11.53
N GLU A 219 -46.37 -40.38 -10.75
CA GLU A 219 -46.48 -41.71 -10.14
C GLU A 219 -47.68 -41.80 -9.19
N GLU A 220 -47.88 -40.78 -8.35
CA GLU A 220 -49.02 -40.73 -7.44
C GLU A 220 -50.35 -40.64 -8.21
N LYS A 221 -50.40 -39.83 -9.28
CA LYS A 221 -51.59 -39.73 -10.14
C LYS A 221 -51.92 -41.05 -10.81
N LYS A 222 -50.92 -41.75 -11.38
CA LYS A 222 -51.11 -43.08 -11.99
C LYS A 222 -51.64 -44.08 -10.97
N LYS A 223 -51.08 -44.09 -9.76
CA LYS A 223 -51.54 -44.97 -8.68
C LYS A 223 -52.99 -44.70 -8.28
N ARG A 224 -53.38 -43.42 -8.15
CA ARG A 224 -54.78 -43.03 -7.87
C ARG A 224 -55.73 -43.46 -8.98
N GLU A 225 -55.34 -43.30 -10.25
CA GLU A 225 -56.14 -43.73 -11.41
C GLU A 225 -56.32 -45.26 -11.47
N GLU A 226 -55.27 -46.02 -11.15
CA GLU A 226 -55.34 -47.48 -11.05
C GLU A 226 -56.24 -47.94 -9.90
N GLU A 227 -56.09 -47.35 -8.71
CA GLU A 227 -56.95 -47.65 -7.56
C GLU A 227 -58.44 -47.34 -7.85
N GLU A 228 -58.73 -46.24 -8.57
CA GLU A 228 -60.09 -45.91 -8.98
C GLU A 228 -60.66 -46.91 -9.99
N LYS A 229 -59.86 -47.36 -10.97
CA LYS A 229 -60.26 -48.39 -11.94
C LYS A 229 -60.58 -49.71 -11.24
N VAL A 230 -59.71 -50.17 -10.34
CA VAL A 230 -59.92 -51.40 -9.57
C VAL A 230 -61.20 -51.30 -8.73
N LYS A 231 -61.46 -50.15 -8.11
CA LYS A 231 -62.68 -49.91 -7.33
C LYS A 231 -63.94 -49.98 -8.20
N LYS A 232 -63.93 -49.35 -9.38
CA LYS A 232 -65.05 -49.40 -10.34
C LYS A 232 -65.32 -50.81 -10.84
N GLU A 233 -64.29 -51.58 -11.20
CA GLU A 233 -64.44 -52.97 -11.63
C GLU A 233 -64.98 -53.86 -10.50
N ALA A 234 -64.54 -53.67 -9.26
CA ALA A 234 -65.06 -54.40 -8.11
C ALA A 234 -66.54 -54.08 -7.85
N GLU A 235 -66.94 -52.81 -7.97
CA GLU A 235 -68.33 -52.38 -7.83
C GLU A 235 -69.22 -52.95 -8.94
N GLU A 236 -68.74 -52.97 -10.19
CA GLU A 236 -69.47 -53.57 -11.32
C GLU A 236 -69.63 -55.09 -11.15
N LYS A 237 -68.56 -55.79 -10.74
CA LYS A 237 -68.62 -57.23 -10.43
C LYS A 237 -69.59 -57.52 -9.28
N ALA A 238 -69.61 -56.69 -8.23
CA ALA A 238 -70.54 -56.84 -7.12
C ALA A 238 -72.00 -56.62 -7.55
N LYS A 239 -72.27 -55.63 -8.41
CA LYS A 239 -73.61 -55.43 -9.01
C LYS A 239 -74.06 -56.62 -9.83
N LYS A 240 -73.21 -57.15 -10.72
CA LYS A 240 -73.53 -58.33 -11.54
C LYS A 240 -73.82 -59.57 -10.68
N GLN A 241 -73.03 -59.81 -9.64
CA GLN A 241 -73.28 -60.93 -8.71
C GLN A 241 -74.55 -60.76 -7.86
N ALA A 242 -74.95 -59.52 -7.55
CA ALA A 242 -76.18 -59.24 -6.83
C ALA A 242 -77.42 -59.45 -7.74
N GLU A 243 -77.35 -59.05 -9.01
CA GLU A 243 -78.41 -59.31 -10.01
C GLU A 243 -78.57 -60.80 -10.30
N GLU A 244 -77.49 -61.56 -10.37
CA GLU A 244 -77.52 -63.00 -10.64
C GLU A 244 -78.06 -63.83 -9.46
N LYS A 245 -77.94 -63.32 -8.23
CA LYS A 245 -78.52 -63.93 -7.02
C LYS A 245 -79.98 -63.54 -6.74
N ALA A 246 -80.51 -62.54 -7.45
CA ALA A 246 -81.87 -62.05 -7.29
C ALA A 246 -82.85 -62.65 -8.34
N LYS A 247 -82.37 -63.56 -9.18
CA LYS A 247 -83.13 -64.22 -10.25
C LYS A 247 -83.25 -65.71 -9.97
#